data_AF-A0A2S7T2K5-F1
#
_entry.id   AF-A0A2S7T2K5-F1
#
_cell.length_a   1.000
_cell.length_b   1.000
_cell.length_c   1.000
_cell.angle_alpha   90.00
_cell.angle_beta   90.00
_cell.angle_gamma   90.00
#
_symmetry.space_group_name_H-M   'P 1'
#
loop_
_entity.id
_entity.type
_entity.pdbx_description
1 polymer ?
#
loop_
_entity_poly.entity_id
_entity_poly.type
_entity_poly.pdbx_seq_one_letter_code
_entity_poly.pdbx_strand_id
1 'polypeptide(L)' 'MYKLTVLKTAQNHALDAGLYYEEQQSGLGLRFLSELEITYQKIIEHPQYYSFIESQNVYRDIALTNFPYTVVY' A
#
# COMPACT_ATOMS: atom_id res chain seq x y z
N MET A 1 2.37 4.99 18.75
CA MET A 1 3.00 4.61 17.46
C MET A 1 2.74 3.13 17.26
N TYR A 2 2.03 2.75 16.21
CA TYR A 2 1.74 1.34 15.93
C TYR A 2 2.90 0.71 15.14
N LYS A 3 3.03 -0.62 15.22
CA LYS A 3 4.01 -1.36 14.42
C LYS A 3 3.31 -1.97 13.20
N LEU A 4 3.70 -1.54 12.01
CA LEU A 4 3.26 -2.16 10.76
C LEU A 4 4.13 -3.39 10.47
N THR A 5 3.50 -4.53 10.17
CA THR A 5 4.19 -5.73 9.69
C THR A 5 3.62 -6.07 8.32
N VAL A 6 4.45 -5.95 7.27
CA VAL A 6 4.04 -6.27 5.90
C VAL A 6 4.17 -7.78 5.70
N LEU A 7 3.08 -8.42 5.26
CA LEU A 7 3.09 -9.85 4.93
C LEU A 7 4.03 -10.14 3.76
N LYS A 8 4.63 -11.33 3.73
CA LYS A 8 5.56 -11.71 2.66
C LYS A 8 4.92 -11.64 1.28
N THR A 9 3.65 -12.01 1.18
CA THR A 9 2.86 -11.90 -0.06
C THR A 9 2.70 -10.46 -0.51
N ALA A 10 2.35 -9.54 0.40
CA ALA A 10 2.25 -8.12 0.12
C ALA A 10 3.60 -7.50 -0.27
N GLN A 11 4.70 -7.93 0.36
CA GLN A 11 6.05 -7.51 -0.03
C GLN A 11 6.38 -7.92 -1.47
N ASN A 12 6.06 -9.16 -1.86
CA ASN A 12 6.28 -9.63 -3.23
C ASN A 12 5.43 -8.83 -4.23
N HIS A 13 4.14 -8.60 -3.93
CA HIS A 13 3.28 -7.79 -4.81
C HIS A 13 3.79 -6.35 -4.98
N ALA A 14 4.31 -5.74 -3.92
CA ALA A 14 4.91 -4.40 -3.99
C ALA A 14 6.18 -4.38 -4.85
N LEU A 15 7.01 -5.43 -4.74
CA LEU A 15 8.21 -5.58 -5.57
C LEU A 15 7.83 -5.76 -7.05
N ASP A 16 6.91 -6.67 -7.35
CA ASP A 16 6.47 -6.96 -8.72
C ASP A 16 5.85 -5.71 -9.37
N ALA A 17 5.01 -4.98 -8.64
CA ALA A 17 4.42 -3.72 -9.11
C ALA A 17 5.49 -2.64 -9.34
N GLY A 18 6.45 -2.50 -8.42
CA GLY A 18 7.55 -1.55 -8.54
C GLY A 18 8.42 -1.83 -9.77
N LEU A 19 8.76 -3.09 -10.02
CA LEU A 19 9.51 -3.52 -11.20
C LEU A 19 8.72 -3.27 -12.49
N TYR A 20 7.44 -3.66 -12.52
CA TYR A 20 6.56 -3.41 -13.66
C TYR A 20 6.52 -1.93 -14.03
N TYR A 21 6.33 -1.05 -13.06
CA TYR A 21 6.28 0.40 -13.32
C TYR A 21 7.63 0.96 -13.77
N GLU A 22 8.74 0.50 -13.21
CA GLU A 22 10.07 0.93 -13.63
C GLU A 22 10.38 0.54 -15.09
N GLU A 23 9.93 -0.65 -15.52
CA GLU A 23 10.04 -1.10 -16.90
C GLU A 23 9.21 -0.24 -17.88
N GLN A 24 8.03 0.25 -17.45
CA GLN A 24 7.21 1.14 -18.28
C GLN A 24 7.84 2.52 -18.47
N GLN A 25 8.38 3.08 -17.38
CA GLN A 25 9.03 4.39 -17.41
C GLN A 25 10.03 4.48 -16.26
N SER A 26 11.28 4.84 -16.58
CA SER A 26 12.30 5.00 -15.55
C SER A 26 11.89 6.06 -14.51
N GLY A 27 12.03 5.68 -13.23
CA GLY A 27 11.63 6.46 -12.07
C GLY A 27 10.17 6.30 -11.66
N LEU A 28 9.34 5.60 -12.43
CA LEU A 28 7.93 5.36 -12.07
C LEU A 28 7.80 4.29 -10.98
N GLY A 29 8.68 3.29 -10.97
CA GLY A 29 8.73 2.29 -9.89
C GLY A 29 9.11 2.91 -8.54
N LEU A 30 10.07 3.84 -8.55
CA LEU A 30 10.42 4.60 -7.36
C LEU A 30 9.25 5.46 -6.84
N ARG A 31 8.51 6.13 -7.74
CA ARG A 31 7.31 6.90 -7.38
C ARG A 31 6.25 6.02 -6.73
N PHE A 32 6.02 4.82 -7.27
CA PHE A 32 5.10 3.84 -6.68
C PHE A 32 5.51 3.48 -5.25
N LEU A 33 6.78 3.12 -5.04
CA LEU A 33 7.29 2.75 -3.72
C LEU A 33 7.22 3.90 -2.71
N SER A 34 7.54 5.13 -3.13
CA SER A 34 7.41 6.32 -2.26
C SER A 34 5.96 6.55 -1.85
N GLU A 35 4.99 6.36 -2.75
CA GLU A 35 3.58 6.53 -2.42
C GLU A 35 3.06 5.44 -1.48
N LEU A 36 3.54 4.21 -1.67
CA LEU A 36 3.26 3.09 -0.77
C LEU A 36 3.81 3.35 0.63
N GLU A 37 5.02 3.90 0.74
CA GLU A 37 5.62 4.28 2.02
C GLU A 37 4.84 5.41 2.73
N ILE A 38 4.42 6.44 1.99
CA ILE A 38 3.54 7.49 2.53
C ILE A 38 2.23 6.90 3.05
N THR A 39 1.66 5.94 2.32
CA THR A 39 0.44 5.22 2.72
C THR A 39 0.66 4.43 4.01
N TYR A 40 1.80 3.73 4.13
CA TYR A 40 2.17 3.03 5.37
C TYR A 40 2.31 3.96 6.56
N GLN A 41 2.89 5.16 6.39
CA GLN A 41 2.97 6.14 7.47
C GLN A 41 1.58 6.57 7.95
N LYS A 42 0.65 6.84 7.03
CA LYS A 42 -0.75 7.16 7.39
C LYS A 42 -1.41 6.06 8.20
N ILE A 43 -1.19 4.79 7.83
CA ILE A 43 -1.71 3.63 8.57
C ILE A 43 -1.07 3.53 9.96
N ILE A 44 0.23 3.76 10.09
CA ILE A 44 0.95 3.71 11.38
C ILE A 44 0.48 4.81 12.33
N GLU A 45 0.23 6.02 11.82
CA GLU A 45 -0.23 7.17 12.59
C GLU A 45 -1.71 7.04 12.97
N HIS A 46 -2.56 6.58 12.05
CA HIS A 46 -4.01 6.54 12.20
C HIS A 46 -4.63 5.22 11.68
N PRO A 47 -4.37 4.07 12.33
CA PRO A 47 -4.77 2.75 11.80
C PRO A 47 -6.29 2.56 11.70
N GLN A 48 -7.07 3.30 12.47
CA GLN A 48 -8.54 3.18 12.53
C GLN A 48 -9.26 4.19 11.62
N TYR A 49 -8.53 5.05 10.90
CA TYR A 49 -9.11 6.13 10.10
C TYR A 49 -9.94 5.64 8.92
N TYR A 50 -9.50 4.56 8.26
CA TYR A 50 -10.13 4.04 7.05
C TYR A 50 -11.27 3.07 7.37
N SER A 51 -12.36 3.11 6.61
CA SER A 51 -13.53 2.26 6.83
C SER A 51 -13.22 0.76 6.70
N PHE A 52 -14.05 -0.08 7.31
CA PHE A 52 -13.97 -1.52 7.11
C PHE A 52 -14.52 -1.92 5.74
N ILE A 53 -13.98 -3.00 5.18
CA ILE A 53 -14.53 -3.65 4.00
C ILE A 53 -15.84 -4.35 4.42
N GLU A 54 -16.95 -3.91 3.82
CA GLU A 54 -18.35 -4.16 4.22
C GLU A 54 -18.75 -5.63 4.48
N SER A 55 -18.01 -6.60 3.95
CA SER A 55 -18.41 -8.02 4.03
C SER A 55 -17.86 -8.78 5.23
N GLN A 56 -16.78 -8.31 5.87
CA GLN A 56 -16.10 -9.09 6.93
C GLN A 56 -15.76 -8.30 8.20
N ASN A 57 -15.85 -6.96 8.22
CA ASN A 57 -15.54 -6.12 9.41
C ASN A 57 -14.18 -6.37 10.09
N VAL A 58 -13.26 -7.08 9.42
CA VAL A 58 -11.93 -7.42 9.96
C VAL A 58 -10.83 -6.63 9.26
N TYR A 59 -11.01 -6.34 7.98
CA TYR A 59 -10.01 -5.68 7.14
C TYR A 59 -10.45 -4.27 6.78
N ARG A 60 -9.46 -3.38 6.67
CA ARG A 60 -9.58 -2.01 6.18
C ARG A 60 -8.81 -1.88 4.88
N ASP A 61 -9.21 -0.91 4.07
CA ASP A 61 -8.54 -0.64 2.80
C ASP A 61 -8.25 0.85 2.59
N ILE A 62 -7.19 1.10 1.84
CA ILE A 62 -6.83 2.44 1.37
C ILE A 62 -6.33 2.35 -0.06
N ALA A 63 -6.96 3.11 -0.96
CA ALA A 63 -6.49 3.27 -2.33
C ALA A 63 -5.27 4.20 -2.37
N LEU A 64 -4.28 3.82 -3.17
CA LEU A 64 -3.22 4.72 -3.59
C LEU A 64 -3.81 5.83 -4.46
N THR A 65 -3.25 7.04 -4.35
CA THR A 65 -3.74 8.25 -5.00
C THR A 65 -3.34 8.30 -6.49
N ASN A 66 -2.12 7.93 -6.84
CA ASN A 66 -1.62 8.02 -8.22
C ASN A 66 -1.48 6.66 -8.91
N PHE A 67 -1.74 5.57 -8.19
CA PHE A 67 -1.62 4.21 -8.71
C PHE A 67 -2.92 3.42 -8.51
N PRO A 68 -3.32 2.58 -9.47
CA PRO A 68 -4.51 1.74 -9.40
C PRO A 68 -4.31 0.53 -8.46
N TYR A 69 -3.89 0.79 -7.22
CA TYR A 69 -3.60 -0.22 -6.21
C TYR A 69 -4.30 0.15 -4.90
N THR A 70 -4.68 -0.87 -4.14
CA THR A 70 -5.31 -0.73 -2.83
C THR A 70 -4.50 -1.53 -1.81
N VAL A 71 -4.16 -0.90 -0.70
CA VAL A 71 -3.54 -1.56 0.46
C VAL A 71 -4.66 -2.06 1.37
N VAL A 72 -4.65 -3.36 1.67
CA VAL A 72 -5.59 -4.01 2.59
C VAL A 72 -4.84 -4.40 3.85
N TYR A 73 -5.37 -4.05 5.03
CA TYR A 73 -4.71 -4.26 6.32
C TYR A 73 -5.69 -4.50 7.49
#